data_AF-A0A0G2F9V0-F1
#
_entry.id   AF-A0A0G2F9V0-F1
#
_cell.length_a   1.000
_cell.length_b   1.000
_cell.length_c   1.000
_cell.angle_alpha   90.00
_cell.angle_beta   90.00
_cell.angle_gamma   90.00
#
_symmetry.space_group_name_H-M   'P 1'
#
loop_
_entity.id
_entity.type
_entity.pdbx_description
1 polymer ?
#
loop_
_entity_poly.entity_id
_entity_poly.type
_entity_poly.pdbx_seq_one_letter_code
_entity_poly.pdbx_strand_id
1 'polypeptide(L)'
;MHDDRGTAEDEVLDPATVWETIKDVNPNDNASTFFIVFKYYTVVGEGLTPAPWQQYDHRPADKKAPDHINITECSSILALALEGEPVSKVPLRRGRRSSKLGAVYDTFAPYHLLNIQCFPDHIHAENESIRKPCYYNGPYVFLNRLVAEYKDATKRYLRLNDRIEKLITPPNQFMFDVKLRDKLLFEDADFTFSRRYFWAYNSLGVINDGIKSMISAYTDTFTPEFWAGRDRTLWPHPDPDSAEARNYLAQLGTLRQELELVIEDLKQVFKANELVRQEIVSLREQLFSGSSVKESRRAIEQGDNIKILTGVSMLFLPLTFVTSVFGITEFTFSANDWRFPVTMVGVCVPFFLLIFVLQTRAGMRAVRQIGDFIEGNMGRWSDRSRSRHERRLQLQQQLQQAAESQTTVVGGRRRMSLRRGPKRRKASTAGLPTNGVINGVSVPAQQRGKWWESGMEFWLMELS
;
A
#
# COMPACT_ATOMS: atom_id res chain seq x y z
N MET A 1 -34.61 20.63 26.82
CA MET A 1 -33.77 21.71 26.29
C MET A 1 -32.62 21.95 27.25
N HIS A 2 -31.59 21.12 27.14
CA HIS A 2 -30.19 21.34 27.54
C HIS A 2 -29.37 20.29 26.78
N ASP A 3 -28.09 20.55 26.53
CA ASP A 3 -27.31 19.87 25.48
C ASP A 3 -26.93 18.41 25.78
N ASP A 4 -27.15 17.54 24.79
CA ASP A 4 -26.45 16.26 24.63
C ASP A 4 -25.17 16.48 23.81
N ARG A 5 -24.03 16.69 24.48
CA ARG A 5 -22.70 16.81 23.82
C ARG A 5 -21.52 16.49 24.72
N GLY A 6 -21.49 15.27 25.28
CA GLY A 6 -20.27 14.69 25.83
C GLY A 6 -19.36 14.19 24.71
N THR A 7 -18.36 14.98 24.30
CA THR A 7 -17.40 14.62 23.24
C THR A 7 -16.36 13.62 23.76
N ALA A 8 -16.67 12.33 23.65
CA ALA A 8 -15.82 11.23 24.10
C ALA A 8 -14.66 10.90 23.13
N GLU A 9 -14.00 11.92 22.56
CA GLU A 9 -12.94 11.76 21.54
C GLU A 9 -11.57 12.38 21.95
N ASP A 10 -11.52 13.25 22.97
CA ASP A 10 -10.33 14.04 23.32
C ASP A 10 -9.31 13.37 24.27
N GLU A 11 -9.52 12.12 24.71
CA GLU A 11 -8.54 11.34 25.51
C GLU A 11 -8.01 10.08 24.80
N VAL A 12 -8.06 10.04 23.47
CA VAL A 12 -7.26 9.06 22.70
C VAL A 12 -5.78 9.46 22.79
N LEU A 13 -5.08 8.91 23.78
CA LEU A 13 -3.62 9.00 23.91
C LEU A 13 -2.95 8.58 22.58
N ASP A 14 -2.36 9.56 21.91
CA ASP A 14 -1.74 9.39 20.59
C ASP A 14 -0.71 8.22 20.61
N PRO A 15 -0.76 7.28 19.65
CA PRO A 15 0.19 6.18 19.59
C PRO A 15 1.66 6.59 19.56
N ALA A 16 2.01 7.78 19.03
CA ALA A 16 3.37 8.30 19.10
C ALA A 16 3.73 8.79 20.52
N THR A 17 2.80 9.44 21.24
CA THR A 17 2.93 9.81 22.65
C THR A 17 3.08 8.57 23.54
N VAL A 18 2.33 7.48 23.27
CA VAL A 18 2.53 6.19 23.95
C VAL A 18 3.90 5.58 23.60
N TRP A 19 4.37 5.68 22.36
CA TRP A 19 5.71 5.22 21.99
C TRP A 19 6.85 6.04 22.60
N GLU A 20 6.72 7.36 22.69
CA GLU A 20 7.66 8.22 23.42
C GLU A 20 7.63 7.88 24.92
N THR A 21 6.48 7.51 25.49
CA THR A 21 6.39 7.03 26.88
C THR A 21 7.14 5.70 27.09
N ILE A 22 7.14 4.79 26.11
CA ILE A 22 7.91 3.54 26.19
C ILE A 22 9.42 3.78 25.97
N LYS A 23 9.82 4.88 25.32
CA LYS A 23 11.23 5.33 25.27
C LYS A 23 11.72 5.95 26.57
N ASP A 24 10.84 6.50 27.40
CA ASP A 24 11.21 7.15 28.67
C ASP A 24 11.46 6.10 29.77
N VAL A 25 12.48 5.26 29.53
CA VAL A 25 13.19 4.46 30.54
C VAL A 25 13.79 5.45 31.55
N ASN A 26 12.99 5.75 32.58
CA ASN A 26 12.95 7.01 33.33
C ASN A 26 14.31 7.72 33.57
N PRO A 27 14.63 8.79 32.81
CA PRO A 27 15.82 9.61 33.04
C PRO A 27 15.55 10.87 33.88
N ASN A 28 14.45 10.92 34.65
CA ASN A 28 14.07 12.09 35.44
C ASN A 28 14.56 12.02 36.90
N ASP A 29 15.77 12.54 37.09
CA ASP A 29 16.39 13.03 38.33
C ASP A 29 16.67 12.04 39.49
N ASN A 30 15.85 11.00 39.70
CA ASN A 30 16.07 9.95 40.71
C ASN A 30 16.12 8.55 40.06
N ALA A 31 17.32 7.96 39.91
CA ALA A 31 17.44 6.57 39.43
C ALA A 31 17.19 5.51 40.54
N SER A 32 16.40 5.86 41.56
CA SER A 32 15.88 4.88 42.51
C SER A 32 14.81 4.01 41.86
N THR A 33 14.06 4.53 40.89
CA THR A 33 13.02 3.78 40.17
C THR A 33 13.37 3.54 38.71
N PHE A 34 13.28 2.29 38.29
CA PHE A 34 13.50 1.84 36.91
C PHE A 34 12.31 0.97 36.49
N PHE A 35 11.72 1.21 35.32
CA PHE A 35 10.59 0.41 34.84
C PHE A 35 10.63 0.20 33.32
N ILE A 36 9.99 -0.88 32.88
CA ILE A 36 9.74 -1.20 31.47
C ILE A 36 8.26 -1.53 31.33
N VAL A 37 7.61 -0.89 30.35
CA VAL A 37 6.21 -1.15 29.96
C VAL A 37 6.20 -1.98 28.69
N PHE A 38 5.59 -3.15 28.77
CA PHE A 38 5.34 -4.03 27.63
C PHE A 38 3.93 -3.81 27.09
N LYS A 39 3.83 -3.68 25.77
CA LYS A 39 2.57 -3.60 25.01
C LYS A 39 2.70 -4.49 23.78
N TYR A 40 1.99 -5.62 23.77
CA TYR A 40 1.99 -6.60 22.68
C TYR A 40 0.61 -7.24 22.50
N TYR A 41 0.48 -8.24 21.62
CA TYR A 41 -0.82 -8.82 21.25
C TYR A 41 -0.90 -10.32 21.51
N THR A 42 -2.08 -10.83 21.83
CA THR A 42 -2.37 -12.27 21.96
C THR A 42 -3.66 -12.66 21.25
N VAL A 43 -3.85 -13.98 21.07
CA VAL A 43 -5.14 -14.57 20.65
C VAL A 43 -5.95 -14.89 21.91
N VAL A 44 -7.16 -14.33 22.01
CA VAL A 44 -8.11 -14.63 23.09
C VAL A 44 -8.59 -16.08 22.96
N GLY A 45 -8.57 -16.81 24.08
CA GLY A 45 -9.09 -18.18 24.15
C GLY A 45 -10.61 -18.25 24.07
N GLU A 46 -11.14 -19.40 23.67
CA GLU A 46 -12.58 -19.66 23.70
C GLU A 46 -13.11 -19.53 25.15
N GLY A 47 -14.25 -18.86 25.31
CA GLY A 47 -14.84 -18.58 26.62
C GLY A 47 -14.18 -17.47 27.44
N LEU A 48 -13.09 -16.86 26.97
CA LEU A 48 -12.43 -15.74 27.64
C LEU A 48 -12.89 -14.38 27.10
N THR A 49 -13.01 -13.40 27.98
CA THR A 49 -13.35 -12.00 27.65
C THR A 49 -12.25 -11.07 28.18
N PRO A 50 -11.58 -10.28 27.31
CA PRO A 50 -10.63 -9.26 27.76
C PRO A 50 -11.31 -8.21 28.65
N ALA A 51 -10.51 -7.55 29.48
CA ALA A 51 -11.01 -6.50 30.36
C ALA A 51 -11.53 -5.28 29.56
N PRO A 52 -12.49 -4.49 30.08
CA PRO A 52 -13.16 -3.42 29.32
C PRO A 52 -12.26 -2.30 28.76
N TRP A 53 -11.02 -2.19 29.25
CA TRP A 53 -10.02 -1.21 28.82
C TRP A 53 -9.00 -1.78 27.81
N GLN A 54 -9.02 -3.08 27.53
CA GLN A 54 -8.12 -3.71 26.56
C GLN A 54 -8.70 -3.58 25.15
N GLN A 55 -7.88 -3.21 24.17
CA GLN A 55 -8.33 -3.14 22.78
C GLN A 55 -8.78 -4.54 22.32
N TYR A 56 -10.06 -4.67 21.97
CA TYR A 56 -10.68 -5.92 21.56
C TYR A 56 -11.89 -5.67 20.63
N ASP A 57 -12.18 -6.62 19.75
CA ASP A 57 -13.41 -6.61 18.96
C ASP A 57 -14.58 -7.12 19.81
N HIS A 58 -15.29 -6.20 20.46
CA HIS A 58 -16.45 -6.50 21.32
C HIS A 58 -17.72 -6.90 20.54
N ARG A 59 -17.67 -7.06 19.20
CA ARG A 59 -18.84 -7.56 18.45
C ARG A 59 -19.20 -8.98 18.90
N PRO A 60 -20.50 -9.29 19.05
CA PRO A 60 -20.96 -10.62 19.43
C PRO A 60 -20.67 -11.63 18.30
N ALA A 61 -20.59 -12.92 18.66
CA ALA A 61 -20.06 -13.96 17.78
C ALA A 61 -20.88 -14.19 16.49
N ASP A 62 -22.19 -13.88 16.52
CA ASP A 62 -23.09 -13.90 15.36
C ASP A 62 -22.76 -12.82 14.31
N LYS A 63 -22.08 -11.74 14.71
CA LYS A 63 -21.68 -10.62 13.85
C LYS A 63 -20.21 -10.66 13.44
N LYS A 64 -19.46 -11.68 13.86
CA LYS A 64 -18.07 -11.91 13.47
C LYS A 64 -18.03 -12.87 12.28
N ALA A 65 -17.08 -12.65 11.37
CA ALA A 65 -16.83 -13.59 10.29
C ALA A 65 -16.39 -14.96 10.87
N PRO A 66 -16.73 -16.10 10.25
CA PRO A 66 -16.38 -17.42 10.77
C PRO A 66 -14.86 -17.63 10.90
N ASP A 67 -14.07 -16.93 10.08
CA ASP A 67 -12.61 -16.97 10.10
C ASP A 67 -11.98 -15.88 11.00
N HIS A 68 -12.77 -15.12 11.76
CA HIS A 68 -12.27 -14.01 12.59
C HIS A 68 -11.37 -14.49 13.73
N ILE A 69 -10.17 -13.91 13.81
CA ILE A 69 -9.23 -14.15 14.91
C ILE A 69 -9.48 -13.10 15.99
N ASN A 70 -9.92 -13.55 17.16
CA ASN A 70 -10.06 -12.72 18.36
C ASN A 70 -8.67 -12.29 18.86
N ILE A 71 -8.15 -11.16 18.39
CA ILE A 71 -6.91 -10.53 18.87
C ILE A 71 -7.24 -9.52 19.97
N THR A 72 -6.38 -9.42 20.98
CA THR A 72 -6.42 -8.32 21.97
C THR A 72 -5.03 -7.90 22.43
N GLU A 73 -4.94 -6.71 23.02
CA GLU A 73 -3.72 -6.18 23.64
C GLU A 73 -3.42 -6.85 24.99
N CYS A 74 -2.18 -7.28 25.18
CA CYS A 74 -1.58 -7.60 26.47
C CYS A 74 -0.70 -6.44 26.92
N SER A 75 -0.86 -6.04 28.17
CA SER A 75 -0.02 -5.02 28.82
C SER A 75 0.68 -5.64 30.02
N SER A 76 1.97 -5.35 30.22
CA SER A 76 2.71 -5.76 31.42
C SER A 76 3.62 -4.62 31.89
N ILE A 77 3.67 -4.36 33.19
CA ILE A 77 4.52 -3.33 33.79
C ILE A 77 5.45 -3.99 34.79
N LEU A 78 6.74 -3.96 34.49
CA LEU A 78 7.80 -4.43 35.38
C LEU A 78 8.59 -3.22 35.91
N ALA A 79 8.60 -3.03 37.23
CA ALA A 79 9.28 -1.91 37.89
C ALA A 79 10.11 -2.37 39.09
N LEU A 80 11.32 -1.83 39.20
CA LEU A 80 12.23 -1.95 40.34
C LEU A 80 12.33 -0.60 41.04
N ALA A 81 12.23 -0.59 42.36
CA ALA A 81 12.62 0.54 43.21
C ALA A 81 13.75 0.10 44.15
N LEU A 82 14.83 0.87 44.22
CA LEU A 82 15.94 0.74 45.17
C LEU A 82 15.76 1.79 46.29
N GLU A 83 15.93 1.38 47.53
CA GLU A 83 15.76 2.24 48.70
C GLU A 83 17.08 2.83 49.21
N GLY A 84 17.00 3.78 50.15
CA GLY A 84 18.16 4.43 50.76
C GLY A 84 18.65 5.68 50.02
N GLU A 85 19.81 6.18 50.44
CA GLU A 85 20.44 7.39 49.90
C GLU A 85 21.30 7.08 48.66
N PRO A 86 21.41 8.01 47.69
CA PRO A 86 22.19 7.77 46.48
C PRO A 86 23.71 7.83 46.75
N VAL A 87 24.38 6.73 46.40
CA VAL A 87 25.82 6.50 46.58
C VAL A 87 26.69 7.46 45.77
N SER A 88 26.25 7.86 44.56
CA SER A 88 27.00 8.82 43.74
C SER A 88 26.11 9.66 42.83
N LYS A 89 26.70 10.66 42.17
CA LYS A 89 26.00 11.53 41.20
C LYS A 89 26.79 11.60 39.90
N VAL A 90 26.12 11.34 38.77
CA VAL A 90 26.73 11.22 37.44
C VAL A 90 26.13 12.29 36.50
N PRO A 91 26.94 13.03 35.72
CA PRO A 91 26.43 14.06 34.82
C PRO A 91 25.72 13.45 33.60
N LEU A 92 24.39 13.65 33.53
CA LEU A 92 23.54 13.23 32.41
C LEU A 92 23.70 14.19 31.23
N ARG A 93 24.26 13.68 30.12
CA ARG A 93 24.65 14.47 28.94
C ARG A 93 23.48 14.70 27.96
N ARG A 94 22.39 15.35 28.40
CA ARG A 94 21.21 15.71 27.57
C ARG A 94 21.50 16.87 26.59
N GLY A 95 22.35 16.61 25.59
CA GLY A 95 22.50 17.43 24.38
C GLY A 95 23.10 18.83 24.62
N ARG A 96 22.46 19.86 24.05
CA ARG A 96 22.96 21.26 24.01
C ARG A 96 22.46 22.15 25.15
N ARG A 97 21.79 21.58 26.16
CA ARG A 97 21.34 22.27 27.39
C ARG A 97 22.11 21.74 28.61
N SER A 98 21.98 22.44 29.74
CA SER A 98 22.76 22.21 30.97
C SER A 98 22.80 20.73 31.40
N SER A 99 23.97 20.26 31.82
CA SER A 99 24.16 18.92 32.36
C SER A 99 23.44 18.77 33.70
N LYS A 100 22.33 18.02 33.72
CA LYS A 100 21.71 17.54 34.95
C LYS A 100 22.63 16.53 35.64
N LEU A 101 22.58 16.45 36.96
CA LEU A 101 23.23 15.40 37.74
C LEU A 101 22.18 14.33 38.07
N GLY A 102 22.33 13.13 37.52
CA GLY A 102 21.53 11.97 37.92
C GLY A 102 22.10 11.35 39.19
N ALA A 103 21.23 10.91 40.09
CA ALA A 103 21.61 10.17 41.30
C ALA A 103 21.70 8.66 41.00
N VAL A 104 22.75 7.99 41.50
CA VAL A 104 22.96 6.54 41.38
C VAL A 104 22.87 5.91 42.77
N TYR A 105 22.08 4.85 42.88
CA TYR A 105 21.76 4.14 44.13
C TYR A 105 22.59 2.85 44.27
N ASP A 106 22.64 2.27 45.47
CA ASP A 106 23.33 0.99 45.68
C ASP A 106 22.57 -0.15 44.99
N THR A 107 23.27 -0.86 44.11
CA THR A 107 22.83 -2.10 43.46
C THR A 107 22.36 -3.15 44.46
N PHE A 108 22.88 -3.17 45.70
CA PHE A 108 22.55 -4.12 46.76
C PHE A 108 21.64 -3.53 47.86
N ALA A 109 21.06 -2.36 47.64
CA ALA A 109 20.06 -1.78 48.54
C ALA A 109 18.85 -2.71 48.75
N PRO A 110 18.11 -2.55 49.88
CA PRO A 110 16.73 -3.02 49.97
C PRO A 110 15.92 -2.53 48.76
N TYR A 111 15.06 -3.38 48.22
CA TYR A 111 14.38 -3.11 46.96
C TYR A 111 12.95 -3.62 46.96
N HIS A 112 12.11 -2.93 46.19
CA HIS A 112 10.75 -3.34 45.87
C HIS A 112 10.67 -3.68 44.38
N LEU A 113 10.13 -4.85 44.05
CA LEU A 113 9.84 -5.25 42.67
C LEU A 113 8.32 -5.33 42.48
N LEU A 114 7.79 -4.55 41.55
CA LEU A 114 6.40 -4.58 41.12
C LEU A 114 6.33 -5.23 39.73
N ASN A 115 5.47 -6.24 39.58
CA ASN A 115 5.09 -6.77 38.27
C ASN A 115 3.56 -6.83 38.17
N ILE A 116 3.00 -6.14 37.17
CA ILE A 116 1.56 -6.12 36.88
C ILE A 116 1.38 -6.70 35.48
N GLN A 117 0.86 -7.94 35.38
CA GLN A 117 0.59 -8.60 34.11
C GLN A 117 -0.92 -8.60 33.80
N CYS A 118 -1.36 -7.80 32.83
CA CYS A 118 -2.74 -7.73 32.36
C CYS A 118 -2.95 -8.65 31.15
N PHE A 119 -2.97 -9.97 31.39
CA PHE A 119 -3.06 -11.00 30.34
C PHE A 119 -4.47 -11.62 30.28
N PRO A 120 -5.22 -11.43 29.17
CA PRO A 120 -6.60 -11.89 29.02
C PRO A 120 -6.71 -13.36 28.57
N ASP A 121 -5.59 -14.03 28.33
CA ASP A 121 -5.50 -15.47 28.07
C ASP A 121 -5.13 -16.28 29.32
N HIS A 122 -4.78 -15.62 30.44
CA HIS A 122 -4.31 -16.21 31.70
C HIS A 122 -3.09 -17.16 31.59
N ILE A 123 -2.36 -17.16 30.46
CA ILE A 123 -1.20 -18.06 30.23
C ILE A 123 0.09 -17.35 30.66
N HIS A 124 0.38 -17.35 31.95
CA HIS A 124 1.63 -16.76 32.47
C HIS A 124 2.78 -17.78 32.35
N ALA A 125 3.99 -17.33 32.00
CA ALA A 125 5.18 -18.18 32.13
C ALA A 125 5.35 -18.62 33.59
N GLU A 126 5.61 -19.92 33.80
CA GLU A 126 5.55 -20.51 35.14
C GLU A 126 6.48 -19.80 36.13
N ASN A 127 5.96 -19.59 37.35
CA ASN A 127 6.65 -18.87 38.42
C ASN A 127 7.83 -19.66 39.05
N GLU A 128 8.48 -20.54 38.31
CA GLU A 128 9.75 -21.16 38.70
C GLU A 128 10.84 -20.11 38.93
N SER A 129 10.82 -19.02 38.16
CA SER A 129 11.69 -17.86 38.36
C SER A 129 11.50 -17.16 39.71
N ILE A 130 10.34 -17.34 40.35
CA ILE A 130 10.00 -16.85 41.70
C ILE A 130 10.31 -17.92 42.78
N ARG A 131 10.51 -19.19 42.39
CA ARG A 131 10.85 -20.31 43.29
C ARG A 131 12.36 -20.53 43.46
N LYS A 132 13.22 -19.76 42.78
CA LYS A 132 14.68 -19.75 43.05
C LYS A 132 14.93 -19.18 44.47
N PRO A 133 15.60 -19.92 45.39
CA PRO A 133 15.60 -19.59 46.82
C PRO A 133 16.53 -18.44 47.25
N CYS A 134 17.28 -17.83 46.33
CA CYS A 134 18.11 -16.65 46.61
C CYS A 134 17.81 -15.54 45.61
N TYR A 135 17.34 -14.40 46.13
CA TYR A 135 17.37 -13.12 45.42
C TYR A 135 18.58 -12.33 45.92
N TYR A 136 19.62 -12.24 45.10
CA TYR A 136 20.90 -11.65 45.52
C TYR A 136 20.87 -10.12 45.57
N ASN A 137 20.17 -9.49 44.62
CA ASN A 137 19.87 -8.06 44.59
C ASN A 137 18.71 -7.74 43.64
N GLY A 138 18.15 -6.54 43.76
CA GLY A 138 17.00 -6.08 42.96
C GLY A 138 17.21 -6.17 41.45
N PRO A 139 18.35 -5.70 40.89
CA PRO A 139 18.67 -5.81 39.46
C PRO A 139 18.65 -7.26 38.94
N TYR A 140 19.18 -8.22 39.69
CA TYR A 140 19.11 -9.64 39.31
C TYR A 140 17.66 -10.14 39.24
N VAL A 141 16.81 -9.78 40.22
CA VAL A 141 15.38 -10.20 40.18
C VAL A 141 14.64 -9.54 39.03
N PHE A 142 14.88 -8.25 38.79
CA PHE A 142 14.30 -7.52 37.67
C PHE A 142 14.66 -8.20 36.34
N LEU A 143 15.95 -8.49 36.08
CA LEU A 143 16.38 -9.14 34.84
C LEU A 143 15.87 -10.59 34.72
N ASN A 144 15.84 -11.36 35.81
CA ASN A 144 15.25 -12.71 35.85
C ASN A 144 13.74 -12.69 35.57
N ARG A 145 13.03 -11.61 35.94
CA ARG A 145 11.62 -11.42 35.55
C ARG A 145 11.47 -10.88 34.13
N LEU A 146 12.38 -10.02 33.67
CA LEU A 146 12.45 -9.53 32.29
C LEU A 146 12.53 -10.71 31.30
N VAL A 147 13.39 -11.69 31.58
CA VAL A 147 13.47 -12.97 30.84
C VAL A 147 12.09 -13.64 30.71
N ALA A 148 11.29 -13.66 31.79
CA ALA A 148 9.96 -14.26 31.77
C ALA A 148 8.97 -13.47 30.91
N GLU A 149 8.93 -12.14 31.01
CA GLU A 149 8.06 -11.29 30.17
C GLU A 149 8.39 -11.42 28.67
N TYR A 150 9.68 -11.48 28.31
CA TYR A 150 10.11 -11.71 26.93
C TYR A 150 9.77 -13.14 26.42
N LYS A 151 9.88 -14.17 27.27
CA LYS A 151 9.42 -15.53 26.94
C LYS A 151 7.90 -15.58 26.74
N ASP A 152 7.14 -14.84 27.55
CA ASP A 152 5.68 -14.73 27.46
C ASP A 152 5.22 -14.00 26.19
N ALA A 153 5.92 -12.93 25.78
CA ALA A 153 5.68 -12.24 24.51
C ALA A 153 5.96 -13.16 23.31
N THR A 154 7.10 -13.87 23.33
CA THR A 154 7.52 -14.79 22.26
C THR A 154 6.48 -15.88 22.01
N LYS A 155 6.00 -16.54 23.08
CA LYS A 155 4.95 -17.57 23.00
C LYS A 155 3.65 -17.04 22.39
N ARG A 156 3.25 -15.81 22.74
CA ARG A 156 2.02 -15.17 22.23
C ARG A 156 2.14 -14.78 20.76
N TYR A 157 3.26 -14.18 20.36
CA TYR A 157 3.50 -13.85 18.95
C TYR A 157 3.60 -15.12 18.09
N LEU A 158 4.19 -16.22 18.57
CA LEU A 158 4.17 -17.52 17.89
C LEU A 158 2.73 -18.05 17.70
N ARG A 159 1.91 -18.06 18.77
CA ARG A 159 0.50 -18.48 18.71
C ARG A 159 -0.33 -17.60 17.77
N LEU A 160 -0.03 -16.31 17.72
CA LEU A 160 -0.71 -15.33 16.87
C LEU A 160 -0.31 -15.50 15.39
N ASN A 161 0.98 -15.69 15.09
CA ASN A 161 1.42 -16.03 13.73
C ASN A 161 0.80 -17.34 13.26
N ASP A 162 0.90 -18.43 14.03
CA ASP A 162 0.30 -19.73 13.71
C ASP A 162 -1.19 -19.62 13.34
N ARG A 163 -1.94 -18.76 14.04
CA ARG A 163 -3.37 -18.56 13.75
C ARG A 163 -3.61 -17.71 12.49
N ILE A 164 -2.75 -16.74 12.18
CA ILE A 164 -2.81 -15.92 10.95
C ILE A 164 -2.32 -16.72 9.72
N GLU A 165 -1.30 -17.55 9.88
CA GLU A 165 -0.78 -18.46 8.87
C GLU A 165 -1.88 -19.46 8.46
N LYS A 166 -2.47 -20.16 9.44
CA LYS A 166 -3.64 -21.04 9.23
C LYS A 166 -4.90 -20.34 8.69
N LEU A 167 -4.96 -19.02 8.72
CA LEU A 167 -6.04 -18.25 8.09
C LEU A 167 -5.76 -18.05 6.60
N ILE A 168 -4.52 -17.77 6.20
CA ILE A 168 -4.17 -17.53 4.79
C ILE A 168 -3.93 -18.82 4.01
N THR A 169 -3.38 -19.87 4.65
CA THR A 169 -3.05 -21.15 3.98
C THR A 169 -4.34 -21.90 3.62
N PRO A 170 -4.53 -22.34 2.35
CA PRO A 170 -5.68 -23.14 1.98
C PRO A 170 -5.61 -24.53 2.66
N PRO A 171 -6.74 -25.09 3.12
CA PRO A 171 -6.74 -26.38 3.81
C PRO A 171 -6.34 -27.51 2.86
N ASN A 172 -5.64 -28.54 3.36
CA ASN A 172 -5.05 -29.64 2.58
C ASN A 172 -6.01 -30.32 1.56
N GLN A 173 -7.32 -30.28 1.80
CA GLN A 173 -8.36 -30.76 0.89
C GLN A 173 -8.35 -30.05 -0.48
N PHE A 174 -7.81 -28.83 -0.58
CA PHE A 174 -7.58 -28.05 -1.81
C PHE A 174 -6.83 -28.84 -2.89
N MET A 175 -5.87 -29.70 -2.50
CA MET A 175 -5.14 -30.54 -3.47
C MET A 175 -6.06 -31.56 -4.16
N PHE A 176 -7.21 -31.88 -3.57
CA PHE A 176 -8.09 -32.97 -4.02
C PHE A 176 -9.42 -32.45 -4.57
N ASP A 177 -10.09 -31.49 -3.92
CA ASP A 177 -11.35 -30.92 -4.42
C ASP A 177 -11.15 -29.84 -5.50
N VAL A 178 -11.70 -30.09 -6.69
CA VAL A 178 -11.75 -29.16 -7.83
C VAL A 178 -12.52 -27.89 -7.46
N LYS A 179 -13.66 -28.00 -6.77
CA LYS A 179 -14.54 -26.86 -6.47
C LYS A 179 -13.86 -25.89 -5.52
N LEU A 180 -13.14 -26.40 -4.54
CA LEU A 180 -12.34 -25.60 -3.61
C LEU A 180 -11.18 -24.88 -4.33
N ARG A 181 -10.53 -25.51 -5.32
CA ARG A 181 -9.52 -24.84 -6.16
C ARG A 181 -10.12 -23.70 -6.98
N ASP A 182 -11.23 -23.97 -7.67
CA ASP A 182 -11.91 -22.96 -8.49
C ASP A 182 -12.47 -21.81 -7.64
N LYS A 183 -12.89 -22.07 -6.38
CA LYS A 183 -13.27 -21.00 -5.44
C LYS A 183 -12.05 -20.17 -4.99
N LEU A 184 -10.90 -20.78 -4.71
CA LEU A 184 -9.70 -20.07 -4.22
C LEU A 184 -8.94 -19.30 -5.31
N LEU A 185 -9.10 -19.68 -6.58
CA LEU A 185 -8.45 -19.02 -7.73
C LEU A 185 -9.04 -17.62 -8.05
N PHE A 186 -10.25 -17.32 -7.57
CA PHE A 186 -10.99 -16.13 -7.93
C PHE A 186 -11.71 -15.51 -6.73
N GLU A 187 -11.82 -14.19 -6.71
CA GLU A 187 -12.58 -13.50 -5.67
C GLU A 187 -14.09 -13.83 -5.76
N ASP A 188 -14.75 -13.86 -4.59
CA ASP A 188 -16.21 -13.94 -4.46
C ASP A 188 -16.88 -12.56 -4.37
N ALA A 189 -18.21 -12.51 -4.17
CA ALA A 189 -18.96 -11.25 -4.17
C ALA A 189 -18.71 -10.41 -2.90
N ASP A 190 -18.25 -11.04 -1.83
CA ASP A 190 -18.04 -10.44 -0.51
C ASP A 190 -16.57 -10.03 -0.29
N PHE A 191 -15.73 -10.16 -1.32
CA PHE A 191 -14.28 -9.90 -1.29
C PHE A 191 -13.55 -10.67 -0.18
N THR A 192 -14.00 -11.91 0.10
CA THR A 192 -13.56 -12.71 1.25
C THR A 192 -12.04 -12.86 1.31
N PHE A 193 -11.39 -13.15 0.17
CA PHE A 193 -9.95 -13.42 0.15
C PHE A 193 -9.13 -12.12 0.20
N SER A 194 -9.51 -11.09 -0.56
CA SER A 194 -8.83 -9.78 -0.50
C SER A 194 -8.93 -9.14 0.89
N ARG A 195 -10.11 -9.18 1.54
CA ARG A 195 -10.29 -8.68 2.92
C ARG A 195 -9.44 -9.47 3.91
N ARG A 196 -9.40 -10.80 3.80
CA ARG A 196 -8.59 -11.69 4.64
C ARG A 196 -7.09 -11.42 4.47
N TYR A 197 -6.59 -11.36 3.23
CA TYR A 197 -5.18 -11.08 2.93
C TYR A 197 -4.77 -9.66 3.34
N PHE A 198 -5.62 -8.65 3.11
CA PHE A 198 -5.39 -7.28 3.57
C PHE A 198 -5.26 -7.22 5.09
N TRP A 199 -6.20 -7.82 5.83
CA TRP A 199 -6.16 -7.85 7.29
C TRP A 199 -4.90 -8.56 7.80
N ALA A 200 -4.62 -9.77 7.32
CA ALA A 200 -3.46 -10.57 7.75
C ALA A 200 -2.12 -9.85 7.49
N TYR A 201 -1.94 -9.24 6.31
CA TYR A 201 -0.73 -8.50 5.97
C TYR A 201 -0.48 -7.31 6.91
N ASN A 202 -1.53 -6.53 7.21
CA ASN A 202 -1.43 -5.37 8.08
C ASN A 202 -1.24 -5.76 9.55
N SER A 203 -1.97 -6.76 10.05
CA SER A 203 -1.80 -7.27 11.41
C SER A 203 -0.38 -7.79 11.65
N LEU A 204 0.20 -8.57 10.72
CA LEU A 204 1.60 -9.00 10.81
C LEU A 204 2.60 -7.83 10.75
N GLY A 205 2.24 -6.71 10.11
CA GLY A 205 3.03 -5.48 10.11
C GLY A 205 3.09 -4.85 11.50
N VAL A 206 1.92 -4.58 12.11
CA VAL A 206 1.81 -4.02 13.47
C VAL A 206 2.49 -4.92 14.51
N ILE A 207 2.36 -6.24 14.36
CA ILE A 207 3.08 -7.23 15.17
C ILE A 207 4.61 -7.09 15.01
N ASN A 208 5.11 -7.00 13.77
CA ASN A 208 6.54 -6.88 13.50
C ASN A 208 7.15 -5.57 13.98
N ASP A 209 6.45 -4.45 13.87
CA ASP A 209 6.92 -3.17 14.44
C ASP A 209 6.95 -3.21 15.98
N GLY A 210 5.99 -3.91 16.62
CA GLY A 210 6.04 -4.19 18.05
C GLY A 210 7.26 -5.03 18.46
N ILE A 211 7.47 -6.18 17.81
CA ILE A 211 8.64 -7.07 18.05
C ILE A 211 9.96 -6.31 17.84
N LYS A 212 10.07 -5.56 16.74
CA LYS A 212 11.23 -4.73 16.42
C LYS A 212 11.52 -3.70 17.51
N SER A 213 10.49 -3.01 18.01
CA SER A 213 10.65 -2.01 19.06
C SER A 213 11.03 -2.64 20.40
N MET A 214 10.50 -3.82 20.75
CA MET A 214 10.97 -4.60 21.91
C MET A 214 12.46 -4.97 21.79
N ILE A 215 12.89 -5.44 20.61
CA ILE A 215 14.32 -5.76 20.37
C ILE A 215 15.19 -4.50 20.50
N SER A 216 14.79 -3.37 19.92
CA SER A 216 15.52 -2.10 20.05
C SER A 216 15.58 -1.61 21.50
N ALA A 217 14.47 -1.64 22.25
CA ALA A 217 14.46 -1.25 23.65
C ALA A 217 15.44 -2.10 24.49
N TYR A 218 15.55 -3.41 24.20
CA TYR A 218 16.58 -4.27 24.80
C TYR A 218 18.01 -3.86 24.41
N THR A 219 18.31 -3.70 23.11
CA THR A 219 19.68 -3.40 22.64
C THR A 219 20.18 -2.03 23.07
N ASP A 220 19.28 -1.06 23.15
CA ASP A 220 19.61 0.34 23.41
C ASP A 220 19.75 0.59 24.92
N THR A 221 19.06 -0.20 25.76
CA THR A 221 19.17 -0.17 27.23
C THR A 221 20.33 -1.03 27.74
N PHE A 222 20.38 -2.30 27.36
CA PHE A 222 21.31 -3.29 27.94
C PHE A 222 22.55 -3.47 27.06
N THR A 223 23.35 -2.41 27.00
CA THR A 223 24.51 -2.30 26.12
C THR A 223 25.63 -3.32 26.45
N PRO A 224 26.58 -3.57 25.52
CA PRO A 224 27.78 -4.36 25.81
C PRO A 224 28.70 -3.76 26.90
N GLU A 225 28.50 -2.50 27.30
CA GLU A 225 29.23 -1.87 28.42
C GLU A 225 28.56 -2.14 29.76
N PHE A 226 27.22 -2.13 29.81
CA PHE A 226 26.43 -2.60 30.96
C PHE A 226 26.78 -4.06 31.30
N TRP A 227 26.69 -4.96 30.32
CA TRP A 227 27.01 -6.38 30.51
C TRP A 227 28.49 -6.68 30.82
N ALA A 228 29.36 -5.68 30.73
CA ALA A 228 30.77 -5.76 31.11
C ALA A 228 31.10 -5.00 32.40
N GLY A 229 30.10 -4.52 33.14
CA GLY A 229 30.27 -3.78 34.39
C GLY A 229 30.92 -2.40 34.24
N ARG A 230 30.97 -1.83 33.03
CA ARG A 230 31.58 -0.53 32.75
C ARG A 230 30.58 0.63 32.67
N ASP A 231 29.29 0.34 32.55
CA ASP A 231 28.23 1.33 32.70
C ASP A 231 28.28 1.93 34.12
N ARG A 232 28.19 3.26 34.20
CA ARG A 232 28.27 4.02 35.45
C ARG A 232 26.91 4.55 35.93
N THR A 233 25.85 4.24 35.20
CA THR A 233 24.48 4.73 35.40
C THR A 233 23.50 3.62 35.72
N LEU A 234 23.58 2.47 35.03
CA LEU A 234 22.67 1.34 35.24
C LEU A 234 23.29 0.27 36.14
N TRP A 235 22.92 0.28 37.42
CA TRP A 235 23.27 -0.72 38.45
C TRP A 235 24.76 -1.13 38.52
N PRO A 236 25.70 -0.15 38.65
CA PRO A 236 27.12 -0.45 38.82
C PRO A 236 27.39 -1.15 40.17
N HIS A 237 28.45 -1.97 40.23
CA HIS A 237 28.92 -2.52 41.50
C HIS A 237 29.69 -1.44 42.30
N PRO A 238 29.51 -1.31 43.63
CA PRO A 238 30.16 -0.25 44.42
C PRO A 238 31.70 -0.26 44.35
N ASP A 239 32.31 -1.45 44.33
CA ASP A 239 33.74 -1.66 44.04
C ASP A 239 33.88 -2.65 42.86
N PRO A 240 34.20 -2.20 41.63
CA PRO A 240 34.21 -3.05 40.44
C PRO A 240 35.41 -4.01 40.35
N ASP A 241 36.50 -3.80 41.10
CA ASP A 241 37.71 -4.63 41.04
C ASP A 241 37.69 -5.79 42.07
N SER A 242 36.75 -5.74 43.00
CA SER A 242 36.47 -6.74 44.05
C SER A 242 36.24 -8.18 43.52
N ALA A 243 36.24 -9.17 44.42
CA ALA A 243 35.86 -10.55 44.07
C ALA A 243 34.34 -10.67 43.89
N GLU A 244 33.61 -9.87 44.67
CA GLU A 244 32.17 -9.71 44.74
C GLU A 244 31.61 -9.20 43.41
N ALA A 245 32.23 -8.17 42.81
CA ALA A 245 31.89 -7.66 41.48
C ALA A 245 31.99 -8.73 40.40
N ARG A 246 33.07 -9.54 40.43
CA ARG A 246 33.29 -10.63 39.47
C ARG A 246 32.25 -11.75 39.63
N ASN A 247 31.79 -12.02 40.85
CA ASN A 247 30.69 -12.95 41.11
C ASN A 247 29.34 -12.38 40.60
N TYR A 248 29.02 -11.11 40.91
CA TYR A 248 27.83 -10.43 40.42
C TYR A 248 27.76 -10.41 38.88
N LEU A 249 28.87 -10.06 38.21
CA LEU A 249 28.95 -10.08 36.74
C LEU A 249 28.84 -11.50 36.15
N ALA A 250 29.37 -12.52 36.83
CA ALA A 250 29.19 -13.92 36.42
C ALA A 250 27.71 -14.36 36.53
N GLN A 251 27.01 -13.96 37.60
CA GLN A 251 25.58 -14.22 37.76
C GLN A 251 24.75 -13.50 36.69
N LEU A 252 25.01 -12.20 36.45
CA LEU A 252 24.39 -11.45 35.35
C LEU A 252 24.68 -12.08 33.98
N GLY A 253 25.88 -12.64 33.78
CA GLY A 253 26.26 -13.35 32.56
C GLY A 253 25.34 -14.53 32.21
N THR A 254 24.77 -15.21 33.22
CA THR A 254 23.77 -16.29 32.97
C THR A 254 22.42 -15.73 32.51
N LEU A 255 21.92 -14.66 33.16
CA LEU A 255 20.69 -13.99 32.74
C LEU A 255 20.84 -13.33 31.36
N ARG A 256 22.03 -12.81 31.05
CA ARG A 256 22.37 -12.30 29.71
C ARG A 256 22.19 -13.38 28.64
N GLN A 257 22.72 -14.59 28.87
CA GLN A 257 22.57 -15.69 27.91
C GLN A 257 21.10 -16.07 27.73
N GLU A 258 20.31 -16.12 28.81
CA GLU A 258 18.85 -16.33 28.69
C GLU A 258 18.14 -15.21 27.91
N LEU A 259 18.52 -13.94 28.11
CA LEU A 259 17.96 -12.80 27.36
C LEU A 259 18.37 -12.83 25.88
N GLU A 260 19.65 -13.07 25.57
CA GLU A 260 20.16 -13.11 24.19
C GLU A 260 19.53 -14.23 23.37
N LEU A 261 19.26 -15.40 23.99
CA LEU A 261 18.52 -16.50 23.36
C LEU A 261 17.07 -16.09 23.01
N VAL A 262 16.31 -15.58 23.99
CA VAL A 262 14.90 -15.21 23.78
C VAL A 262 14.75 -14.02 22.82
N ILE A 263 15.73 -13.12 22.79
CA ILE A 263 15.82 -12.03 21.81
C ILE A 263 16.11 -12.56 20.39
N GLU A 264 16.86 -13.66 20.22
CA GLU A 264 17.00 -14.33 18.92
C GLU A 264 15.75 -15.12 18.54
N ASP A 265 15.00 -15.70 19.50
CA ASP A 265 13.69 -16.30 19.23
C ASP A 265 12.69 -15.24 18.73
N LEU A 266 12.63 -14.05 19.34
CA LEU A 266 11.84 -12.93 18.79
C LEU A 266 12.31 -12.51 17.39
N LYS A 267 13.63 -12.51 17.12
CA LYS A 267 14.16 -12.25 15.76
C LYS A 267 13.76 -13.35 14.77
N GLN A 268 13.64 -14.61 15.19
CA GLN A 268 13.11 -15.70 14.35
C GLN A 268 11.63 -15.48 14.02
N VAL A 269 10.80 -15.11 15.02
CA VAL A 269 9.38 -14.76 14.80
C VAL A 269 9.24 -13.57 13.83
N PHE A 270 10.00 -12.50 14.02
CA PHE A 270 10.01 -11.35 13.11
C PHE A 270 10.32 -11.75 11.66
N LYS A 271 11.35 -12.59 11.44
CA LYS A 271 11.74 -13.12 10.12
C LYS A 271 10.62 -13.97 9.52
N ALA A 272 10.01 -14.87 10.30
CA ALA A 272 8.90 -15.73 9.86
C ALA A 272 7.68 -14.90 9.41
N ASN A 273 7.23 -13.95 10.25
CA ASN A 273 6.12 -13.05 9.94
C ASN A 273 6.34 -12.25 8.64
N GLU A 274 7.58 -11.84 8.34
CA GLU A 274 7.92 -11.10 7.13
C GLU A 274 7.96 -12.01 5.88
N LEU A 275 8.35 -13.28 6.01
CA LEU A 275 8.17 -14.28 4.94
C LEU A 275 6.68 -14.52 4.65
N VAL A 276 5.86 -14.69 5.70
CA VAL A 276 4.39 -14.83 5.57
C VAL A 276 3.78 -13.59 4.92
N ARG A 277 4.23 -12.37 5.25
CA ARG A 277 3.80 -11.13 4.58
C ARG A 277 4.16 -11.10 3.09
N GLN A 278 5.32 -11.63 2.70
CA GLN A 278 5.73 -11.74 1.29
C GLN A 278 4.90 -12.80 0.54
N GLU A 279 4.55 -13.91 1.19
CA GLU A 279 3.62 -14.89 0.64
C GLU A 279 2.23 -14.28 0.41
N ILE A 280 1.68 -13.53 1.38
CA ILE A 280 0.38 -12.84 1.24
C ILE A 280 0.38 -11.87 0.03
N VAL A 281 1.49 -11.16 -0.21
CA VAL A 281 1.62 -10.30 -1.39
C VAL A 281 1.54 -11.12 -2.70
N SER A 282 2.18 -12.29 -2.73
CA SER A 282 2.10 -13.22 -3.88
C SER A 282 0.68 -13.79 -4.07
N LEU A 283 0.02 -14.23 -2.99
CA LEU A 283 -1.35 -14.75 -3.02
C LEU A 283 -2.35 -13.70 -3.52
N ARG A 284 -2.21 -12.44 -3.08
CA ARG A 284 -3.04 -11.33 -3.54
C ARG A 284 -2.83 -11.02 -5.03
N GLU A 285 -1.58 -11.04 -5.51
CA GLU A 285 -1.28 -10.80 -6.94
C GLU A 285 -1.84 -11.91 -7.84
N GLN A 286 -1.74 -13.16 -7.40
CA GLN A 286 -2.34 -14.33 -8.08
C GLN A 286 -3.87 -14.23 -8.12
N LEU A 287 -4.50 -13.88 -6.99
CA LEU A 287 -5.95 -13.69 -6.89
C LEU A 287 -6.46 -12.55 -7.79
N PHE A 288 -5.74 -11.42 -7.84
CA PHE A 288 -6.07 -10.29 -8.70
C PHE A 288 -5.90 -10.65 -10.19
N SER A 289 -4.82 -11.36 -10.54
CA SER A 289 -4.58 -11.86 -11.90
C SER A 289 -5.66 -12.87 -12.34
N GLY A 290 -6.06 -13.79 -11.48
CA GLY A 290 -7.17 -14.71 -11.76
C GLY A 290 -8.51 -13.99 -11.93
N SER A 291 -8.83 -13.08 -11.00
CA SER A 291 -10.12 -12.38 -10.97
C SER A 291 -10.31 -11.44 -12.15
N SER A 292 -9.27 -10.69 -12.56
CA SER A 292 -9.31 -9.84 -13.75
C SER A 292 -9.45 -10.64 -15.06
N VAL A 293 -8.88 -11.85 -15.15
CA VAL A 293 -9.14 -12.77 -16.29
C VAL A 293 -10.58 -13.28 -16.30
N LYS A 294 -11.15 -13.63 -15.14
CA LYS A 294 -12.56 -14.02 -14.96
C LYS A 294 -13.53 -12.89 -15.36
N GLU A 295 -13.22 -11.66 -14.95
CA GLU A 295 -13.97 -10.46 -15.34
C GLU A 295 -13.87 -10.18 -16.84
N SER A 296 -12.65 -10.22 -17.40
CA SER A 296 -12.42 -10.01 -18.84
C SER A 296 -13.21 -11.00 -19.70
N ARG A 297 -13.30 -12.28 -19.30
CA ARG A 297 -14.15 -13.28 -19.96
C ARG A 297 -15.63 -12.92 -19.91
N ARG A 298 -16.15 -12.55 -18.74
CA ARG A 298 -17.54 -12.10 -18.57
C ARG A 298 -17.86 -10.86 -19.42
N ALA A 299 -16.93 -9.92 -19.52
CA ALA A 299 -17.08 -8.73 -20.38
C ALA A 299 -17.08 -9.09 -21.88
N ILE A 300 -16.33 -10.11 -22.30
CA ILE A 300 -16.38 -10.64 -23.68
C ILE A 300 -17.72 -11.32 -23.95
N GLU A 301 -18.21 -12.17 -23.04
CA GLU A 301 -19.51 -12.85 -23.14
C GLU A 301 -20.68 -11.86 -23.21
N GLN A 302 -20.67 -10.82 -22.36
CA GLN A 302 -21.62 -9.70 -22.44
C GLN A 302 -21.49 -8.93 -23.76
N GLY A 303 -20.27 -8.68 -24.21
CA GLY A 303 -19.99 -8.03 -25.49
C GLY A 303 -20.52 -8.80 -26.70
N ASP A 304 -20.49 -10.14 -26.66
CA ASP A 304 -21.07 -10.99 -27.71
C ASP A 304 -22.60 -11.00 -27.67
N ASN A 305 -23.22 -11.02 -26.48
CA ASN A 305 -24.67 -10.83 -26.33
C ASN A 305 -25.13 -9.47 -26.90
N ILE A 306 -24.38 -8.39 -26.64
CA ILE A 306 -24.66 -7.05 -27.18
C ILE A 306 -24.51 -7.03 -28.72
N LYS A 307 -23.50 -7.71 -29.29
CA LYS A 307 -23.35 -7.84 -30.76
C LYS A 307 -24.54 -8.56 -31.39
N ILE A 308 -25.01 -9.66 -30.79
CA ILE A 308 -26.16 -10.43 -31.28
C ILE A 308 -27.43 -9.57 -31.26
N LEU A 309 -27.74 -8.93 -30.13
CA LEU A 309 -28.88 -8.02 -30.00
C LEU A 309 -28.82 -6.86 -31.00
N THR A 310 -27.64 -6.26 -31.19
CA THR A 310 -27.42 -5.18 -32.16
C THR A 310 -27.60 -5.66 -33.60
N GLY A 311 -27.11 -6.86 -33.94
CA GLY A 311 -27.29 -7.47 -35.25
C GLY A 311 -28.76 -7.72 -35.58
N VAL A 312 -29.52 -8.27 -34.63
CA VAL A 312 -30.98 -8.47 -34.77
C VAL A 312 -31.71 -7.13 -34.95
N SER A 313 -31.40 -6.12 -34.13
CA SER A 313 -31.99 -4.78 -34.27
C SER A 313 -31.66 -4.12 -35.63
N MET A 314 -30.43 -4.28 -36.12
CA MET A 314 -30.04 -3.77 -37.45
C MET A 314 -30.80 -4.47 -38.60
N LEU A 315 -31.09 -5.76 -38.47
CA LEU A 315 -31.94 -6.48 -39.44
C LEU A 315 -33.40 -6.01 -39.40
N PHE A 316 -33.92 -5.61 -38.24
CA PHE A 316 -35.29 -5.10 -38.15
C PHE A 316 -35.48 -3.67 -38.69
N LEU A 317 -34.44 -2.84 -38.80
CA LEU A 317 -34.57 -1.47 -39.32
C LEU A 317 -35.16 -1.37 -40.75
N PRO A 318 -34.60 -2.03 -41.80
CA PRO A 318 -35.18 -1.96 -43.14
C PRO A 318 -36.52 -2.71 -43.24
N LEU A 319 -36.72 -3.79 -42.46
CA LEU A 319 -37.98 -4.53 -42.41
C LEU A 319 -39.11 -3.65 -41.87
N THR A 320 -38.89 -3.00 -40.71
CA THR A 320 -39.87 -2.11 -40.09
C THR A 320 -40.18 -0.90 -40.97
N PHE A 321 -39.17 -0.32 -41.63
CA PHE A 321 -39.35 0.74 -42.63
C PHE A 321 -40.24 0.30 -43.81
N VAL A 322 -40.02 -0.88 -44.40
CA VAL A 322 -40.90 -1.37 -45.47
C VAL A 322 -42.32 -1.62 -44.94
N THR A 323 -42.48 -2.24 -43.77
CA THR A 323 -43.81 -2.49 -43.20
C THR A 323 -44.56 -1.22 -42.81
N SER A 324 -43.87 -0.15 -42.40
CA SER A 324 -44.53 1.11 -42.05
C SER A 324 -44.97 1.89 -43.30
N VAL A 325 -44.16 1.91 -44.36
CA VAL A 325 -44.52 2.52 -45.65
C VAL A 325 -45.78 1.86 -46.25
N PHE A 326 -45.89 0.54 -46.19
CA PHE A 326 -47.09 -0.20 -46.67
C PHE A 326 -48.21 -0.31 -45.63
N GLY A 327 -47.97 0.08 -44.38
CA GLY A 327 -48.97 0.15 -43.31
C GLY A 327 -49.75 1.48 -43.27
N ILE A 328 -49.35 2.48 -44.07
CA ILE A 328 -50.07 3.75 -44.21
C ILE A 328 -51.37 3.52 -44.99
N THR A 329 -52.50 3.63 -44.31
CA THR A 329 -53.86 3.32 -44.82
C THR A 329 -54.35 4.25 -45.94
N GLU A 330 -53.61 5.31 -46.26
CA GLU A 330 -53.89 6.22 -47.38
C GLU A 330 -53.82 5.50 -48.76
N PHE A 331 -53.08 4.39 -48.84
CA PHE A 331 -52.89 3.63 -50.08
C PHE A 331 -53.69 2.33 -50.06
N THR A 332 -54.78 2.29 -50.85
CA THR A 332 -55.63 1.10 -51.01
C THR A 332 -55.00 0.07 -51.94
N PHE A 333 -53.95 -0.62 -51.47
CA PHE A 333 -53.33 -1.74 -52.20
C PHE A 333 -54.27 -2.95 -52.27
N SER A 334 -54.39 -3.57 -53.45
CA SER A 334 -55.09 -4.84 -53.59
C SER A 334 -54.22 -5.99 -53.06
N ALA A 335 -54.86 -7.03 -52.50
CA ALA A 335 -54.17 -8.16 -51.85
C ALA A 335 -53.26 -9.02 -52.78
N ASN A 336 -53.19 -8.68 -54.07
CA ASN A 336 -52.35 -9.34 -55.08
C ASN A 336 -51.35 -8.35 -55.75
N ASP A 337 -51.03 -7.21 -55.11
CA ASP A 337 -50.07 -6.23 -55.65
C ASP A 337 -48.61 -6.69 -55.49
N TRP A 338 -47.98 -7.03 -56.62
CA TRP A 338 -46.59 -7.46 -56.74
C TRP A 338 -45.56 -6.41 -56.29
N ARG A 339 -45.97 -5.14 -56.12
CA ARG A 339 -45.08 -4.07 -55.65
C ARG A 339 -44.54 -4.34 -54.25
N PHE A 340 -45.36 -4.89 -53.34
CA PHE A 340 -44.94 -5.17 -51.96
C PHE A 340 -43.70 -6.08 -51.87
N PRO A 341 -43.69 -7.32 -52.43
CA PRO A 341 -42.51 -8.17 -52.39
C PRO A 341 -41.32 -7.57 -53.16
N VAL A 342 -41.53 -6.82 -54.25
CA VAL A 342 -40.43 -6.19 -55.00
C VAL A 342 -39.79 -5.04 -54.21
N THR A 343 -40.55 -4.20 -53.51
CA THR A 343 -39.97 -3.18 -52.61
C THR A 343 -39.32 -3.81 -51.39
N MET A 344 -39.89 -4.89 -50.84
CA MET A 344 -39.35 -5.59 -49.69
C MET A 344 -37.96 -6.18 -50.02
N VAL A 345 -37.84 -6.92 -51.13
CA VAL A 345 -36.55 -7.43 -51.61
C VAL A 345 -35.62 -6.29 -52.03
N GLY A 346 -36.11 -5.32 -52.81
CA GLY A 346 -35.32 -4.23 -53.37
C GLY A 346 -34.75 -3.25 -52.34
N VAL A 347 -35.37 -3.11 -51.17
CA VAL A 347 -34.83 -2.35 -50.03
C VAL A 347 -34.03 -3.25 -49.10
N CYS A 348 -34.58 -4.39 -48.65
CA CYS A 348 -33.96 -5.16 -47.58
C CYS A 348 -32.66 -5.85 -48.02
N VAL A 349 -32.59 -6.42 -49.24
CA VAL A 349 -31.37 -7.12 -49.70
C VAL A 349 -30.13 -6.21 -49.77
N PRO A 350 -30.14 -5.04 -50.44
CA PRO A 350 -28.97 -4.17 -50.43
C PRO A 350 -28.66 -3.60 -49.04
N PHE A 351 -29.67 -3.35 -48.19
CA PHE A 351 -29.43 -2.87 -46.82
C PHE A 351 -28.80 -3.95 -45.94
N PHE A 352 -29.23 -5.22 -46.06
CA PHE A 352 -28.62 -6.36 -45.36
C PHE A 352 -27.21 -6.65 -45.85
N LEU A 353 -26.95 -6.58 -47.17
CA LEU A 353 -25.59 -6.69 -47.71
C LEU A 353 -24.69 -5.58 -47.16
N LEU A 354 -25.19 -4.34 -47.09
CA LEU A 354 -24.46 -3.20 -46.53
C LEU A 354 -24.18 -3.39 -45.03
N ILE A 355 -25.17 -3.83 -44.23
CA ILE A 355 -24.99 -4.14 -42.80
C ILE A 355 -23.96 -5.27 -42.62
N PHE A 356 -24.06 -6.36 -43.37
CA PHE A 356 -23.14 -7.50 -43.29
C PHE A 356 -21.69 -7.10 -43.67
N VAL A 357 -21.53 -6.30 -44.73
CA VAL A 357 -20.23 -5.74 -45.10
C VAL A 357 -19.68 -4.85 -43.99
N LEU A 358 -20.48 -3.94 -43.42
CA LEU A 358 -20.05 -3.07 -42.31
C LEU A 358 -19.68 -3.85 -41.03
N GLN A 359 -20.39 -4.93 -40.72
CA GLN A 359 -20.08 -5.79 -39.56
C GLN A 359 -18.80 -6.60 -39.75
N THR A 360 -18.39 -6.90 -40.99
CA THR A 360 -17.10 -7.57 -41.23
C THR A 360 -15.91 -6.62 -41.13
N ARG A 361 -14.80 -7.11 -40.55
CA ARG A 361 -13.50 -6.42 -40.51
C ARG A 361 -12.96 -6.03 -41.90
N ALA A 362 -13.48 -6.60 -42.98
CA ALA A 362 -13.16 -6.23 -44.36
C ALA A 362 -13.87 -4.93 -44.80
N GLY A 363 -15.18 -4.82 -44.59
CA GLY A 363 -15.93 -3.60 -44.94
C GLY A 363 -15.47 -2.37 -44.15
N MET A 364 -15.15 -2.53 -42.87
CA MET A 364 -14.53 -1.45 -42.07
C MET A 364 -13.16 -0.97 -42.59
N ARG A 365 -12.43 -1.79 -43.36
CA ARG A 365 -11.22 -1.34 -44.08
C ARG A 365 -11.58 -0.63 -45.39
N ALA A 366 -12.52 -1.20 -46.16
CA ALA A 366 -12.97 -0.60 -47.42
C ALA A 366 -13.59 0.80 -47.21
N VAL A 367 -14.42 0.97 -46.17
CA VAL A 367 -15.01 2.28 -45.80
C VAL A 367 -13.93 3.30 -45.42
N ARG A 368 -12.87 2.89 -44.70
CA ARG A 368 -11.72 3.77 -44.41
C ARG A 368 -10.98 4.15 -45.68
N GLN A 369 -10.64 3.19 -46.53
CA GLN A 369 -9.97 3.45 -47.82
C GLN A 369 -10.81 4.35 -48.75
N ILE A 370 -12.13 4.25 -48.72
CA ILE A 370 -13.04 5.14 -49.44
C ILE A 370 -13.03 6.55 -48.82
N GLY A 371 -13.04 6.66 -47.50
CA GLY A 371 -12.89 7.93 -46.78
C GLY A 371 -11.57 8.64 -47.12
N ASP A 372 -10.45 7.94 -46.98
CA ASP A 372 -9.10 8.41 -47.31
C ASP A 372 -9.02 8.89 -48.77
N PHE A 373 -9.68 8.18 -49.70
CA PHE A 373 -9.73 8.54 -51.13
C PHE A 373 -10.62 9.76 -51.43
N ILE A 374 -11.73 9.92 -50.71
CA ILE A 374 -12.61 11.09 -50.82
C ILE A 374 -11.89 12.33 -50.29
N GLU A 375 -11.30 12.26 -49.09
CA GLU A 375 -10.56 13.37 -48.49
C GLU A 375 -9.36 13.77 -49.35
N GLY A 376 -8.60 12.76 -49.84
CA GLY A 376 -7.50 12.97 -50.77
C GLY A 376 -7.89 13.66 -52.09
N ASN A 377 -9.06 13.35 -52.66
CA ASN A 377 -9.55 14.05 -53.86
C ASN A 377 -10.10 15.45 -53.54
N MET A 378 -10.75 15.63 -52.39
CA MET A 378 -11.36 16.91 -51.99
C MET A 378 -10.27 17.96 -51.70
N GLY A 379 -9.20 17.58 -51.00
CA GLY A 379 -8.00 18.42 -50.84
C GLY A 379 -7.35 18.80 -52.17
N ARG A 380 -7.27 17.85 -53.12
CA ARG A 380 -6.70 18.05 -54.46
C ARG A 380 -7.50 19.02 -55.35
N TRP A 381 -8.76 19.29 -55.02
CA TRP A 381 -9.58 20.31 -55.67
C TRP A 381 -9.33 21.71 -55.07
N SER A 382 -9.13 21.79 -53.75
CA SER A 382 -8.78 23.03 -53.03
C SER A 382 -7.48 23.67 -53.54
N ASP A 383 -6.38 22.91 -53.60
CA ASP A 383 -5.07 23.42 -54.04
C ASP A 383 -5.05 23.90 -55.51
N ARG A 384 -5.89 23.31 -56.37
CA ARG A 384 -6.05 23.75 -57.76
C ARG A 384 -6.78 25.09 -57.90
N SER A 385 -7.55 25.50 -56.89
CA SER A 385 -8.11 26.86 -56.81
C SER A 385 -7.04 27.84 -56.34
N ARG A 386 -6.38 27.54 -55.20
CA ARG A 386 -5.40 28.42 -54.55
C ARG A 386 -4.21 28.79 -55.46
N SER A 387 -3.62 27.78 -56.09
CA SER A 387 -2.47 27.95 -57.01
C SER A 387 -2.78 28.75 -58.28
N ARG A 388 -4.05 28.86 -58.69
CA ARG A 388 -4.47 29.75 -59.81
C ARG A 388 -4.56 31.21 -59.37
N HIS A 389 -4.89 31.48 -58.12
CA HIS A 389 -4.98 32.84 -57.57
C HIS A 389 -3.58 33.45 -57.38
N GLU A 390 -2.66 32.68 -56.79
CA GLU A 390 -1.26 33.09 -56.58
C GLU A 390 -0.53 33.42 -57.89
N ARG A 391 -0.72 32.62 -58.95
CA ARG A 391 -0.15 32.89 -60.28
C ARG A 391 -0.67 34.18 -60.92
N ARG A 392 -1.92 34.58 -60.65
CA ARG A 392 -2.46 35.87 -61.14
C ARG A 392 -1.81 37.05 -60.41
N LEU A 393 -1.64 36.96 -59.09
CA LEU A 393 -0.96 37.98 -58.29
C LEU A 393 0.51 38.16 -58.71
N GLN A 394 1.23 37.06 -58.98
CA GLN A 394 2.62 37.11 -59.46
C GLN A 394 2.74 37.77 -60.84
N LEU A 395 1.86 37.45 -61.80
CA LEU A 395 1.83 38.11 -63.10
C LEU A 395 1.51 39.61 -62.98
N GLN A 396 0.59 39.99 -62.10
CA GLN A 396 0.23 41.38 -61.86
C GLN A 396 1.41 42.18 -61.26
N GLN A 397 2.16 41.60 -60.32
CA GLN A 397 3.38 42.20 -59.78
C GLN A 397 4.49 42.35 -60.83
N GLN A 398 4.69 41.35 -61.71
CA GLN A 398 5.67 41.45 -62.79
C GLN A 398 5.32 42.57 -63.80
N LEU A 399 4.04 42.73 -64.13
CA LEU A 399 3.58 43.83 -64.99
C LEU A 399 3.78 45.22 -64.33
N GLN A 400 3.55 45.34 -63.02
CA GLN A 400 3.83 46.57 -62.27
C GLN A 400 5.33 46.89 -62.26
N GLN A 401 6.20 45.92 -61.95
CA GLN A 401 7.65 46.12 -61.94
C GLN A 401 8.22 46.46 -63.33
N ALA A 402 7.66 45.87 -64.40
CA ALA A 402 8.01 46.24 -65.77
C ALA A 402 7.63 47.70 -66.08
N ALA A 403 6.43 48.15 -65.68
CA ALA A 403 6.00 49.53 -65.88
C ALA A 403 6.84 50.54 -65.06
N GLU A 404 7.14 50.23 -63.80
CA GLU A 404 8.01 51.06 -62.96
C GLU A 404 9.42 51.19 -63.57
N SER A 405 10.00 50.09 -64.04
CA SER A 405 11.36 50.10 -64.64
C SER A 405 11.52 50.99 -65.88
N GLN A 406 10.44 51.29 -66.60
CA GLN A 406 10.46 52.21 -67.75
C GLN A 406 10.33 53.69 -67.35
N THR A 407 9.83 53.98 -66.14
CA THR A 407 9.56 55.37 -65.69
C THR A 407 10.68 55.99 -64.85
N THR A 408 11.61 55.20 -64.31
CA THR A 408 12.64 55.68 -63.37
C THR A 408 14.00 56.02 -64.01
N VAL A 409 14.05 56.36 -65.31
CA VAL A 409 15.30 56.75 -66.02
C VAL A 409 15.44 58.29 -66.10
N VAL A 410 14.96 59.03 -65.09
CA VAL A 410 15.10 60.51 -65.01
C VAL A 410 15.42 60.99 -63.58
N GLY A 411 16.70 61.29 -63.32
CA GLY A 411 17.15 62.25 -62.30
C GLY A 411 17.19 61.83 -60.82
N GLY A 412 18.00 62.54 -60.02
CA GLY A 412 17.90 62.54 -58.54
C GLY A 412 19.17 62.19 -57.75
N ARG A 413 19.90 63.19 -57.25
CA ARG A 413 21.10 63.01 -56.38
C ARG A 413 20.75 62.64 -54.93
N ARG A 414 21.59 61.77 -54.34
CA ARG A 414 22.10 61.75 -52.93
C ARG A 414 21.15 62.17 -51.77
N ARG A 415 20.98 61.25 -50.79
CA ARG A 415 21.45 61.50 -49.41
C ARG A 415 21.72 60.19 -48.65
N MET A 416 22.49 60.26 -47.55
CA MET A 416 22.84 59.12 -46.68
C MET A 416 21.89 58.99 -45.50
N SER A 417 21.74 57.78 -44.96
CA SER A 417 21.88 57.52 -43.52
C SER A 417 22.31 56.07 -43.28
N LEU A 418 22.83 55.74 -42.09
CA LEU A 418 23.35 54.41 -41.76
C LEU A 418 22.43 53.66 -40.80
N ARG A 419 22.28 52.34 -40.99
CA ARG A 419 22.48 51.38 -39.88
C ARG A 419 22.90 49.98 -40.37
N ARG A 420 23.56 49.25 -39.48
CA ARG A 420 24.23 47.95 -39.75
C ARG A 420 23.26 46.77 -39.56
N GLY A 421 23.38 45.75 -40.43
CA GLY A 421 23.13 44.33 -40.08
C GLY A 421 24.46 43.62 -39.72
N PRO A 422 24.67 42.31 -39.98
CA PRO A 422 23.76 41.24 -40.45
C PRO A 422 23.26 40.43 -39.23
N LYS A 423 23.26 39.10 -39.01
CA LYS A 423 23.66 37.82 -39.69
C LYS A 423 22.89 36.72 -38.90
N ARG A 424 22.16 35.72 -39.40
CA ARG A 424 22.04 34.93 -40.65
C ARG A 424 23.11 33.85 -40.89
N ARG A 425 22.80 32.58 -40.57
CA ARG A 425 23.05 31.42 -41.46
C ARG A 425 22.18 30.18 -41.12
N LYS A 426 22.03 29.27 -42.09
CA LYS A 426 21.33 27.96 -42.04
C LYS A 426 22.24 26.87 -42.64
N ALA A 427 22.10 25.62 -42.19
CA ALA A 427 22.29 24.31 -42.89
C ALA A 427 21.99 23.20 -41.83
N SER A 428 21.26 22.08 -42.02
CA SER A 428 21.09 21.10 -43.11
C SER A 428 22.30 20.13 -43.26
N THR A 429 22.18 18.80 -43.44
CA THR A 429 21.00 17.94 -43.77
C THR A 429 21.28 16.44 -43.50
N ALA A 430 20.22 15.64 -43.25
CA ALA A 430 20.02 14.19 -43.58
C ALA A 430 21.00 13.07 -43.10
N GLY A 431 20.44 11.91 -42.71
CA GLY A 431 21.17 10.63 -42.54
C GLY A 431 20.41 9.54 -41.73
N LEU A 432 20.37 8.30 -42.24
CA LEU A 432 19.80 7.04 -41.67
C LEU A 432 20.39 5.85 -42.48
N PRO A 433 20.35 4.56 -42.04
CA PRO A 433 20.04 3.98 -40.72
C PRO A 433 21.11 2.96 -40.22
N THR A 434 20.93 2.33 -39.04
CA THR A 434 21.02 0.85 -38.76
C THR A 434 21.21 0.48 -37.27
N ASN A 435 20.71 -0.71 -36.90
CA ASN A 435 21.11 -1.66 -35.83
C ASN A 435 21.65 -1.21 -34.45
N GLY A 436 20.95 -1.63 -33.38
CA GLY A 436 21.50 -2.70 -32.51
C GLY A 436 21.85 -2.43 -31.03
N VAL A 437 21.05 -3.02 -30.13
CA VAL A 437 21.48 -3.77 -28.92
C VAL A 437 22.08 -3.04 -27.69
N ILE A 438 21.38 -3.20 -26.55
CA ILE A 438 21.81 -3.14 -25.13
C ILE A 438 22.53 -1.87 -24.61
N ASN A 439 21.78 -1.09 -23.82
CA ASN A 439 22.05 -0.75 -22.42
C ASN A 439 20.71 -0.22 -21.83
N GLY A 440 20.37 -0.33 -20.54
CA GLY A 440 21.22 -0.53 -19.37
C GLY A 440 21.09 0.68 -18.44
N VAL A 441 19.87 0.98 -17.96
CA VAL A 441 19.55 2.19 -17.17
C VAL A 441 18.73 1.82 -15.94
N SER A 442 19.24 2.19 -14.76
CA SER A 442 18.55 2.09 -13.47
C SER A 442 17.61 3.27 -13.26
N VAL A 443 16.44 3.03 -12.65
CA VAL A 443 15.48 4.08 -12.27
C VAL A 443 15.71 4.48 -10.80
N PRO A 444 15.88 5.78 -10.47
CA PRO A 444 16.18 6.22 -9.11
C PRO A 444 14.97 6.11 -8.17
N ALA A 445 15.24 5.79 -6.90
CA ALA A 445 14.22 5.49 -5.89
C ALA A 445 13.58 6.74 -5.27
N GLN A 446 12.87 7.56 -6.06
CA GLN A 446 12.19 8.76 -5.54
C GLN A 446 10.80 9.05 -6.16
N GLN A 447 9.93 8.03 -6.26
CA GLN A 447 8.53 8.26 -6.67
C GLN A 447 7.46 7.33 -6.05
N ARG A 448 7.77 6.61 -4.95
CA ARG A 448 6.80 5.71 -4.29
C ARG A 448 5.67 6.40 -3.51
N GLY A 449 5.75 7.71 -3.24
CA GLY A 449 4.79 8.40 -2.37
C GLY A 449 3.39 8.63 -2.96
N LYS A 450 3.29 8.94 -4.26
CA LYS A 450 2.05 9.50 -4.85
C LYS A 450 1.00 8.49 -5.37
N TRP A 451 1.24 7.19 -5.21
CA TRP A 451 0.26 6.15 -5.60
C TRP A 451 -0.62 5.69 -4.43
N TRP A 452 -0.33 6.10 -3.19
CA TRP A 452 -1.07 5.66 -2.00
C TRP A 452 -2.28 6.55 -1.68
N GLU A 453 -2.14 7.87 -1.85
CA GLU A 453 -3.19 8.86 -1.52
C GLU A 453 -4.46 8.61 -2.36
N SER A 454 -4.33 8.55 -3.70
CA SER A 454 -5.45 8.23 -4.59
C SER A 454 -5.99 6.79 -4.47
N GLY A 455 -5.28 5.90 -3.76
CA GLY A 455 -5.76 4.56 -3.44
C GLY A 455 -6.69 4.55 -2.21
N MET A 456 -6.46 5.44 -1.24
CA MET A 456 -7.28 5.53 -0.02
C MET A 456 -8.63 6.22 -0.28
N GLU A 457 -8.67 7.28 -1.08
CA GLU A 457 -9.92 7.99 -1.37
C GLU A 457 -10.97 7.10 -2.06
N PHE A 458 -10.54 6.19 -2.95
CA PHE A 458 -11.45 5.27 -3.64
C PHE A 458 -12.08 4.24 -2.68
N TRP A 459 -11.29 3.69 -1.74
CA TRP A 459 -11.79 2.71 -0.76
C TRP A 459 -12.59 3.34 0.39
N LEU A 460 -12.43 4.63 0.66
CA LEU A 460 -13.24 5.36 1.66
C LEU A 460 -14.58 5.82 1.11
N MET A 461 -14.71 6.07 -0.20
CA MET A 461 -16.01 6.41 -0.84
C MET A 461 -16.98 5.24 -0.94
N GLU A 462 -16.52 3.99 -0.82
CA GLU A 462 -17.36 2.79 -0.96
C GLU A 462 -17.77 2.18 0.41
N LEU A 463 -17.68 2.99 1.48
CA LEU A 463 -18.02 2.64 2.87
C LEU A 463 -18.95 3.66 3.57
N SER A 464 -19.64 4.51 2.81
CA SER A 464 -20.71 5.41 3.27
C SER A 464 -22.02 5.20 2.52
#